data_AF-S8D4A1-F1
#
_entry.id   AF-S8D4A1-F1
#
_cell.length_a   1.000
_cell.length_b   1.000
_cell.length_c   1.000
_cell.angle_alpha   90.00
_cell.angle_beta   90.00
_cell.angle_gamma   90.00
#
_symmetry.space_group_name_H-M   'P 1'
#
loop_
_entity.id
_entity.type
_entity.pdbx_description
1 polymer ?
#
loop_
_entity_poly.entity_id
_entity_poly.type
_entity_poly.pdbx_seq_one_letter_code
_entity_poly.pdbx_strand_id
1 'polypeptide(L)'
;MEAFRLSVSVSGVESVALKGGDKDQVEVVGEGIDAVELTRLLRRKLGSAELLTVTEFKKESGYSQSQTSWSYAPPWDGYSQSQSHYSSVYY
;
A
#
# COMPACT_ATOMS: atom_id res chain seq x y z
N MET A 1 -3.90 -4.28 -28.48
CA MET A 1 -4.68 -3.34 -27.62
C MET A 1 -6.02 -3.90 -27.13
N GLU A 2 -6.44 -5.12 -27.48
CA GLU A 2 -7.74 -5.67 -27.04
C GLU A 2 -7.84 -5.97 -25.53
N ALA A 3 -6.73 -6.36 -24.89
CA ALA A 3 -6.63 -6.61 -23.44
C ALA A 3 -7.21 -5.48 -22.59
N PHE A 4 -6.80 -4.26 -22.92
CA PHE A 4 -7.12 -3.05 -22.18
C PHE A 4 -8.61 -2.70 -22.26
N ARG A 5 -9.24 -2.94 -23.42
CA ARG A 5 -10.69 -2.72 -23.58
C ARG A 5 -11.50 -3.71 -22.76
N LEU A 6 -11.03 -4.95 -22.66
CA LEU A 6 -11.67 -6.00 -21.86
C LEU A 6 -11.58 -5.71 -20.37
N SER A 7 -10.43 -5.29 -19.86
CA SER A 7 -10.29 -4.92 -18.45
C SER A 7 -11.21 -3.75 -18.09
N VAL A 8 -11.38 -2.75 -18.95
CA VAL A 8 -12.30 -1.62 -18.71
C VAL A 8 -13.78 -2.05 -18.77
N SER A 9 -14.09 -3.15 -19.45
CA SER A 9 -15.46 -3.65 -19.58
C SER A 9 -15.94 -4.47 -18.38
N VAL A 10 -15.04 -4.82 -17.44
CA VAL A 10 -15.40 -5.56 -16.23
C VAL A 10 -16.09 -4.62 -15.23
N SER A 11 -17.21 -5.07 -14.66
CA SER A 11 -17.95 -4.31 -13.66
C SER A 11 -17.09 -4.05 -12.43
N GLY A 12 -17.18 -2.84 -11.86
CA GLY A 12 -16.41 -2.44 -10.69
C GLY A 12 -15.04 -1.85 -10.98
N VAL A 13 -14.57 -1.87 -12.23
CA VAL A 13 -13.29 -1.25 -12.61
C VAL A 13 -13.40 0.27 -12.64
N GLU A 14 -12.58 0.94 -11.84
CA GLU A 14 -12.48 2.41 -11.75
C GLU A 14 -11.32 2.96 -12.57
N SER A 15 -10.19 2.23 -12.62
CA SER A 15 -9.00 2.65 -13.35
C SER A 15 -8.20 1.45 -13.85
N VAL A 16 -7.56 1.63 -15.01
CA VAL A 16 -6.65 0.65 -15.61
C VAL A 16 -5.42 1.36 -16.12
N ALA A 17 -4.24 0.86 -15.76
CA ALA A 17 -2.95 1.39 -16.20
C ALA A 17 -2.08 0.29 -16.81
N LEU A 18 -1.32 0.63 -17.86
CA LEU A 18 -0.28 -0.24 -18.41
C LEU A 18 1.05 0.06 -17.73
N LYS A 19 1.71 -0.98 -17.23
CA LYS A 19 3.02 -0.95 -16.57
C LYS A 19 4.00 -1.89 -17.27
N GLY A 20 5.26 -1.85 -16.83
CA GLY A 20 6.35 -2.62 -17.43
C GLY A 20 6.99 -1.88 -18.61
N GLY A 21 8.28 -2.10 -18.84
CA GLY A 21 9.03 -1.47 -19.94
C GLY A 21 8.44 -1.83 -21.31
N ASP A 22 7.93 -3.05 -21.43
CA ASP A 22 7.32 -3.58 -22.64
C ASP A 22 5.78 -3.42 -22.67
N LYS A 23 5.20 -2.73 -21.66
CA LYS A 23 3.74 -2.54 -21.50
C LYS A 23 2.97 -3.85 -21.45
N ASP A 24 3.59 -4.86 -20.86
CA ASP A 24 3.10 -6.23 -20.68
C ASP A 24 2.31 -6.41 -19.39
N GLN A 25 2.38 -5.46 -18.45
CA GLN A 25 1.67 -5.50 -17.19
C GLN A 25 0.44 -4.59 -17.21
N VAL A 26 -0.65 -5.06 -16.62
CA VAL A 26 -1.90 -4.30 -16.45
C VAL A 26 -2.17 -4.19 -14.96
N GLU A 27 -2.26 -2.97 -14.47
CA GLU A 27 -2.79 -2.67 -13.15
C GLU A 27 -4.26 -2.26 -13.28
N VAL A 28 -5.11 -2.85 -12.45
CA VAL A 28 -6.55 -2.56 -12.40
C VAL A 28 -6.91 -2.16 -10.99
N VAL A 29 -7.62 -1.04 -10.85
CA VAL A 29 -8.16 -0.54 -9.59
C VAL A 29 -9.67 -0.48 -9.70
N GLY A 30 -10.35 -0.92 -8.64
CA GLY A 30 -11.80 -0.84 -8.53
C GLY A 30 -12.35 -1.71 -7.42
N GLU A 31 -13.66 -1.67 -7.25
CA GLU A 31 -14.38 -2.34 -6.17
C GLU A 31 -15.21 -3.52 -6.70
N GLY A 32 -15.24 -4.64 -5.97
CA GLY A 32 -16.02 -5.82 -6.37
C GLY A 32 -15.47 -6.57 -7.58
N ILE A 33 -14.19 -6.38 -7.91
CA ILE A 33 -13.53 -7.08 -9.02
C ILE A 33 -13.13 -8.50 -8.58
N ASP A 34 -13.61 -9.51 -9.29
CA ASP A 34 -13.06 -10.87 -9.20
C ASP A 34 -11.77 -10.97 -10.03
N ALA A 35 -10.63 -10.97 -9.32
CA ALA A 35 -9.31 -11.08 -9.94
C ALA A 35 -9.11 -12.40 -10.73
N VAL A 36 -9.74 -13.49 -10.31
CA VAL A 36 -9.64 -14.79 -10.98
C VAL A 36 -10.44 -14.78 -12.28
N GLU A 37 -11.66 -14.24 -12.25
CA GLU A 37 -12.47 -14.08 -13.46
C GLU A 37 -11.80 -13.15 -14.46
N LEU A 38 -11.30 -12.00 -14.02
CA LEU A 38 -10.57 -11.04 -14.85
C LEU A 38 -9.36 -11.72 -15.53
N THR A 39 -8.54 -12.44 -14.76
CA THR A 39 -7.37 -13.14 -15.31
C THR A 39 -7.77 -14.23 -16.31
N ARG A 40 -8.88 -14.95 -16.06
CA ARG A 40 -9.41 -15.95 -16.99
C ARG A 40 -9.87 -15.33 -18.30
N LEU A 41 -10.54 -14.17 -18.26
CA LEU A 41 -10.97 -13.46 -19.46
C LEU A 41 -9.75 -12.99 -20.29
N LEU A 42 -8.72 -12.47 -19.63
CA LEU A 42 -7.47 -12.06 -20.28
C LEU A 42 -6.76 -13.25 -20.93
N ARG A 43 -6.65 -14.40 -20.24
CA ARG A 43 -6.06 -15.63 -20.81
C ARG A 43 -6.78 -16.07 -22.09
N ARG A 44 -8.12 -16.06 -22.11
CA ARG A 44 -8.88 -16.47 -23.31
C ARG A 44 -8.65 -15.55 -24.51
N LYS A 45 -8.36 -14.27 -24.27
CA LYS A 45 -8.28 -13.24 -25.31
C LYS A 45 -6.86 -12.94 -25.76
N LEU A 46 -5.87 -13.12 -24.87
CA LEU A 46 -4.45 -12.86 -25.12
C LEU A 46 -3.62 -14.15 -25.20
N GLY A 47 -4.23 -15.30 -24.98
CA GLY A 47 -3.57 -16.60 -24.92
C GLY A 47 -2.97 -16.89 -23.54
N SER A 48 -2.17 -15.97 -23.01
CA SER A 48 -1.56 -16.08 -21.68
C SER A 48 -1.71 -14.79 -20.88
N ALA A 49 -2.00 -14.93 -19.60
CA ALA A 49 -2.02 -13.85 -18.62
C ALA A 49 -1.75 -14.44 -17.23
N GLU A 50 -1.00 -13.73 -16.40
CA GLU A 50 -0.66 -14.14 -15.05
C GLU A 50 -1.12 -13.09 -14.05
N LEU A 51 -1.68 -13.53 -12.94
CA LEU A 51 -2.05 -12.64 -11.85
C LEU A 51 -0.82 -12.45 -10.98
N LEU A 52 -0.18 -11.29 -11.10
CA LEU A 52 1.05 -10.99 -10.37
C LEU A 52 0.77 -10.66 -8.90
N THR A 53 -0.11 -9.69 -8.66
CA THR A 53 -0.38 -9.15 -7.32
C THR A 53 -1.83 -8.74 -7.20
N VAL A 54 -2.44 -8.99 -6.03
CA VAL A 54 -3.74 -8.44 -5.64
C VAL A 54 -3.56 -7.76 -4.28
N THR A 55 -3.95 -6.50 -4.21
CA THR A 55 -3.87 -5.68 -2.99
C THR A 55 -5.18 -4.95 -2.76
N GLU A 56 -5.55 -4.78 -1.50
CA GLU A 56 -6.66 -3.92 -1.12
C GLU A 56 -6.33 -2.46 -1.44
N PHE A 57 -7.19 -1.80 -2.22
CA PHE A 57 -7.08 -0.38 -2.48
C PHE A 57 -7.76 0.40 -1.35
N LYS A 58 -6.97 0.86 -0.36
CA LYS A 58 -7.45 1.80 0.65
C LYS A 58 -7.48 3.18 0.01
N LYS A 59 -8.68 3.67 -0.34
CA LYS A 59 -8.88 5.06 -0.71
C LYS A 59 -8.42 5.91 0.49
N GLU A 60 -7.42 6.74 0.29
CA GLU A 60 -7.04 7.75 1.28
C GLU A 60 -8.22 8.71 1.44
N SER A 61 -9.16 8.39 2.34
CA SER A 61 -10.05 9.38 2.89
C SER A 61 -9.17 10.36 3.62
N GLY A 62 -9.01 11.58 3.08
CA GLY A 62 -8.16 12.61 3.66
C GLY A 62 -8.45 12.80 5.15
N TYR A 63 -7.62 12.18 5.97
CA TYR A 63 -7.42 12.56 7.35
C TYR A 63 -5.99 13.09 7.38
N SER A 64 -5.86 14.42 7.31
CA SER A 64 -4.61 15.08 7.66
C SER A 64 -4.17 14.54 9.01
N GLN A 65 -3.03 13.85 9.05
CA GLN A 65 -2.38 13.51 10.31
C GLN A 65 -1.98 14.81 11.01
N SER A 66 -2.89 15.40 11.79
CA SER A 66 -2.46 16.20 12.93
C SER A 66 -1.78 15.22 13.89
N GLN A 67 -0.44 15.30 13.96
CA GLN A 67 0.34 14.61 14.97
C GLN A 67 -0.13 15.08 16.36
N THR A 68 -1.08 14.36 16.97
CA THR A 68 -1.24 14.40 18.42
C THR A 68 -0.41 13.26 18.97
N SER A 69 0.86 13.58 19.24
CA SER A 69 1.73 12.81 20.11
C SER A 69 0.99 12.59 21.43
N TRP A 70 0.58 11.37 21.71
CA TRP A 70 0.11 10.99 23.04
C TRP A 70 1.30 11.01 23.98
N SER A 71 1.58 12.16 24.57
CA SER A 71 2.51 12.29 25.68
C SER A 71 1.84 11.69 26.91
N TYR A 72 1.89 10.37 27.06
CA TYR A 72 1.70 9.74 28.36
C TYR A 72 2.95 10.06 29.19
N ALA A 73 2.96 11.23 29.83
CA ALA A 73 3.99 11.57 30.80
C ALA A 73 3.76 10.72 32.06
N PRO A 74 4.67 9.82 32.45
CA PRO A 74 4.54 9.11 33.72
C PRO A 74 4.67 10.11 34.89
N PRO A 75 3.96 9.91 36.02
CA PRO A 75 3.82 10.94 37.07
C PRO A 75 5.08 11.24 37.90
N TRP A 76 6.21 10.59 37.63
CA TRP A 76 7.43 10.69 38.45
C TRP A 76 8.53 11.56 37.83
N ASP A 77 8.21 12.34 36.80
CA ASP A 77 9.13 13.28 36.13
C ASP A 77 9.39 14.55 36.98
N GLY A 78 9.76 14.35 38.25
CA GLY A 78 9.95 15.39 39.27
C GLY A 78 11.22 15.22 40.12
N TYR A 79 12.10 14.27 39.82
CA TYR A 79 13.40 14.17 40.49
C TYR A 79 14.52 14.68 39.58
N SER A 80 14.85 15.96 39.78
CA SER A 80 16.11 16.56 39.32
C SER A 80 17.27 15.85 40.01
N GLN A 81 17.87 14.86 39.34
CA GLN A 81 19.11 14.24 39.79
C GLN A 81 20.27 15.19 39.53
N SER A 82 20.72 15.85 40.59
CA SER A 82 22.03 16.50 40.66
C SER A 82 23.11 15.49 40.25
N GLN A 83 23.82 15.74 39.14
CA GLN A 83 24.97 14.92 38.74
C GLN A 83 26.13 15.17 39.70
N SER A 84 26.35 14.24 40.63
CA SER A 84 27.66 14.11 41.27
C SER A 84 28.57 13.31 40.35
N HIS A 85 29.49 14.01 39.70
CA HIS A 85 30.63 13.40 39.01
C HIS A 85 31.37 12.46 39.96
N TYR A 86 31.37 11.16 39.67
CA TYR A 86 32.38 10.24 40.20
C TYR A 86 33.31 9.86 39.06
N SER A 87 34.48 10.50 39.03
CA SER A 87 35.62 10.06 38.22
C SER A 87 36.14 8.75 38.83
N SER A 88 36.28 7.71 38.01
CA SER A 88 37.13 6.58 38.37
C SER A 88 37.95 6.15 37.16
N VAL A 89 39.25 6.39 37.30
CA VAL A 89 40.34 5.95 36.44
C VAL A 89 40.49 4.44 36.63
N TYR A 90 40.47 3.67 35.54
CA TYR A 90 40.91 2.27 35.56
C TYR A 90 42.35 2.17 35.07
N TYR A 91 43.16 1.41 35.81
CA TYR A 91 44.57 1.09 35.55
C TYR A 91 44.75 0.27 34.27
#